data_AF-A0A087SN19-F1
#
_entry.id   AF-A0A087SN19-F1
#
_cell.length_a   1.000
_cell.length_b   1.000
_cell.length_c   1.000
_cell.angle_alpha   90.00
_cell.angle_beta   90.00
_cell.angle_gamma   90.00
#
_symmetry.space_group_name_H-M   'P 1'
#
loop_
_entity.id
_entity.type
_entity.pdbx_description
1 polymer ?
#
loop_
_entity_poly.entity_id
_entity_poly.type
_entity_poly.pdbx_seq_one_letter_code
_entity_poly.pdbx_strand_id
1 'polypeptide(L)'
;MEGRLEHAALAVQEVLHGLRRRRELESQARAALDADSRWWQEGNHPNLITVLTSAQYKAALSSAASGQLVLINYFAPHCNGCRRLYPKFQQMVTCNPGVLFIKVNVDSEEMNDTCEALGVNRLPWFQLVRDGVGLASFSANLTTISRVRAQLKAHSSTPASDASPAPQDPTLGVELTAAAT
;
A
#
# COMPACT_ATOMS: atom_id res chain seq x y z
N MET A 1 -25.86 52.66 -12.65
CA MET A 1 -25.46 51.84 -11.48
C MET A 1 -24.79 50.53 -11.91
N GLU A 2 -24.93 50.09 -13.17
CA GLU A 2 -24.34 48.85 -13.69
C GLU A 2 -22.82 48.73 -13.54
N GLY A 3 -22.04 49.78 -13.84
CA GLY A 3 -20.57 49.68 -13.79
C GLY A 3 -19.98 49.35 -12.40
N ARG A 4 -20.68 49.68 -11.29
CA ARG A 4 -20.20 49.31 -9.94
C ARG A 4 -20.38 47.82 -9.65
N LEU A 5 -21.41 47.19 -10.22
CA LEU A 5 -21.66 45.76 -10.08
C LEU A 5 -20.69 44.95 -10.93
N GLU A 6 -20.37 45.41 -12.14
CA GLU A 6 -19.39 44.77 -13.02
C GLU A 6 -17.97 44.82 -12.45
N HIS A 7 -17.56 45.99 -11.91
CA HIS A 7 -16.27 46.12 -11.23
C HIS A 7 -16.16 45.23 -9.99
N ALA A 8 -17.24 45.09 -9.22
CA ALA A 8 -17.27 44.18 -8.07
C ALA A 8 -17.15 42.71 -8.50
N ALA A 9 -17.80 42.32 -9.61
CA ALA A 9 -17.72 40.96 -10.15
C ALA A 9 -16.30 40.61 -10.64
N LEU A 10 -15.63 41.54 -11.33
CA LEU A 10 -14.25 41.36 -11.77
C LEU A 10 -13.28 41.20 -10.59
N ALA A 11 -13.42 42.03 -9.55
CA ALA A 11 -12.60 41.94 -8.35
C ALA A 11 -12.79 40.58 -7.63
N VAL A 12 -14.02 40.05 -7.57
CA VAL A 12 -14.28 38.72 -7.02
C VAL A 12 -13.64 37.63 -7.88
N GLN A 13 -13.70 37.74 -9.21
CA GLN A 13 -13.06 36.78 -10.12
C GLN A 13 -11.54 36.77 -9.97
N GLU A 14 -10.90 37.93 -9.81
CA GLU A 14 -9.46 38.05 -9.56
C GLU A 14 -9.05 37.41 -8.23
N VAL A 15 -9.80 37.67 -7.15
CA VAL A 15 -9.57 37.03 -5.85
C VAL A 15 -9.70 35.52 -5.96
N LEU A 16 -10.74 35.01 -6.64
CA LEU A 16 -10.93 33.58 -6.84
C LEU A 16 -9.81 32.96 -7.69
N HIS A 17 -9.33 33.65 -8.73
CA HIS A 17 -8.16 33.21 -9.51
C HIS A 17 -6.90 33.14 -8.64
N GLY A 18 -6.66 34.16 -7.81
CA GLY A 18 -5.54 34.18 -6.86
C GLY A 18 -5.59 33.02 -5.87
N LEU A 19 -6.77 32.73 -5.30
CA LEU A 19 -6.97 31.61 -4.39
C LEU A 19 -6.78 30.24 -5.06
N ARG A 20 -7.24 30.07 -6.31
CA ARG A 20 -7.00 28.84 -7.09
C ARG A 20 -5.50 28.63 -7.34
N ARG A 21 -4.79 29.66 -7.80
CA ARG A 21 -3.34 29.59 -8.05
C ARG A 21 -2.56 29.29 -6.76
N ARG A 22 -2.95 29.90 -5.63
CA ARG A 22 -2.32 29.61 -4.33
C ARG A 22 -2.48 28.14 -3.94
N ARG A 23 -3.69 27.59 -4.02
CA ARG A 23 -3.95 26.17 -3.69
C ARG A 23 -3.12 25.22 -4.58
N GLU A 24 -2.99 25.54 -5.86
CA GLU A 24 -2.18 24.76 -6.79
C GLU A 24 -0.70 24.78 -6.40
N LEU A 25 -0.14 25.97 -6.13
CA LEU A 25 1.25 26.10 -5.69
C LEU A 25 1.51 25.41 -4.35
N GLU A 26 0.58 25.51 -3.39
CA GLU A 26 0.65 24.79 -2.11
C GLU A 26 0.62 23.27 -2.32
N SER A 27 -0.23 22.78 -3.22
CA SER A 27 -0.29 21.35 -3.59
C SER A 27 1.02 20.87 -4.21
N GLN A 28 1.58 21.64 -5.15
CA GLN A 28 2.85 21.34 -5.81
C GLN A 28 4.02 21.36 -4.83
N ALA A 29 4.11 22.38 -3.98
CA ALA A 29 5.15 22.48 -2.95
C ALA A 29 5.09 21.30 -1.98
N ARG A 30 3.88 20.90 -1.58
CA ARG A 30 3.69 19.71 -0.73
C ARG A 30 4.08 18.43 -1.44
N ALA A 31 3.73 18.26 -2.72
CA ALA A 31 4.15 17.10 -3.50
C ALA A 31 5.68 17.04 -3.66
N ALA A 32 6.35 18.18 -3.83
CA ALA A 32 7.81 18.26 -3.94
C ALA A 32 8.50 17.90 -2.62
N LEU A 33 8.05 18.46 -1.49
CA LEU A 33 8.54 18.08 -0.16
C LEU A 33 8.27 16.59 0.13
N ASP A 34 7.13 16.08 -0.31
CA ASP A 34 6.76 14.70 -0.11
C ASP A 34 7.64 13.75 -0.95
N ALA A 35 8.00 14.14 -2.17
CA ALA A 35 8.93 13.41 -3.03
C ALA A 35 10.38 13.41 -2.49
N ASP A 36 10.80 14.50 -1.84
CA ASP A 36 12.13 14.61 -1.24
C ASP A 36 12.24 13.81 0.08
N SER A 37 11.13 13.67 0.81
CA SER A 37 11.11 12.94 2.07
C SER A 37 11.13 11.41 1.89
N ARG A 38 12.15 10.74 2.41
CA ARG A 38 12.26 9.27 2.55
C ARG A 38 11.44 8.74 3.74
N TRP A 39 10.17 9.15 3.83
CA TRP A 39 9.27 8.85 4.96
C TRP A 39 9.17 7.35 5.28
N TRP A 40 9.32 6.49 4.26
CA TRP A 40 9.25 5.04 4.41
C TRP A 40 10.55 4.43 4.94
N GLN A 41 11.65 5.17 5.05
CA GLN A 41 12.90 4.70 5.65
C GLN A 41 12.93 4.89 7.17
N GLU A 42 12.00 5.68 7.71
CA GLU A 42 11.89 5.96 9.14
C GLU A 42 11.26 4.78 9.92
N GLY A 43 11.62 4.60 11.19
CA GLY A 43 11.03 3.60 12.09
C GLY A 43 11.52 2.18 11.86
N ASN A 44 12.74 1.92 12.32
CA ASN A 44 13.29 0.58 12.47
C ASN A 44 12.59 -0.14 13.63
N HIS A 45 12.19 -1.39 13.43
CA HIS A 45 11.61 -2.22 14.49
C HIS A 45 11.98 -3.68 14.24
N PRO A 46 12.27 -4.49 15.27
CA PRO A 46 12.77 -5.87 15.10
C PRO A 46 11.86 -6.81 14.30
N ASN A 47 10.54 -6.57 14.30
CA ASN A 47 9.57 -7.34 13.51
C ASN A 47 9.12 -6.62 12.23
N LEU A 48 9.87 -5.62 11.73
CA LEU A 48 9.58 -4.92 10.48
C LEU A 48 10.75 -5.02 9.49
N ILE A 49 10.51 -5.66 8.35
CA ILE A 49 11.49 -5.78 7.27
C ILE A 49 11.09 -4.87 6.10
N THR A 50 12.06 -4.12 5.58
CA THR A 50 11.91 -3.34 4.35
C THR A 50 12.45 -4.16 3.19
N VAL A 51 11.63 -4.34 2.15
CA VAL A 51 11.97 -5.11 0.96
C VAL A 51 11.99 -4.17 -0.23
N LEU A 52 13.12 -4.20 -0.96
CA LEU A 52 13.34 -3.47 -2.20
C LEU A 52 13.61 -4.42 -3.38
N THR A 53 13.92 -5.69 -3.14
CA THR A 53 14.24 -6.65 -4.22
C THR A 53 13.50 -7.96 -4.06
N SER A 54 13.32 -8.68 -5.17
CA SER A 54 12.69 -10.02 -5.16
C SER A 54 13.45 -11.03 -4.28
N ALA A 55 14.77 -10.93 -4.19
CA ALA A 55 15.58 -11.75 -3.31
C ALA A 55 15.31 -11.43 -1.83
N GLN A 56 15.23 -10.15 -1.46
CA GLN A 56 14.85 -9.73 -0.11
C GLN A 56 13.42 -10.15 0.24
N TYR A 57 12.49 -10.09 -0.72
CA TYR A 57 11.11 -10.54 -0.55
C TYR A 57 11.06 -12.02 -0.15
N LYS A 58 11.72 -12.88 -0.92
CA LYS A 58 11.80 -14.32 -0.64
C LYS A 58 12.48 -14.60 0.70
N ALA A 59 13.59 -13.92 0.99
CA ALA A 59 14.31 -14.06 2.25
C ALA A 59 13.46 -13.64 3.46
N ALA A 60 12.68 -12.56 3.34
CA ALA A 60 11.81 -12.05 4.39
C ALA A 60 10.61 -12.99 4.66
N LEU A 61 10.07 -13.64 3.63
CA LEU A 61 9.05 -14.67 3.82
C LEU A 61 9.62 -15.91 4.52
N SER A 62 10.81 -16.36 4.10
CA SER A 62 11.46 -17.53 4.68
C SER A 62 11.99 -17.32 6.11
N SER A 63 12.16 -16.07 6.55
CA SER A 63 12.59 -15.77 7.93
C SER A 63 11.46 -15.87 8.95
N ALA A 64 10.21 -16.00 8.50
CA ALA A 64 9.08 -16.20 9.39
C ALA A 64 9.17 -17.58 10.09
N ALA A 65 8.99 -17.61 11.41
CA ALA A 65 8.90 -18.86 12.14
C ALA A 65 7.63 -19.64 11.74
N SER A 66 7.65 -20.96 11.91
CA SER A 66 6.46 -21.78 11.63
C SER A 66 5.27 -21.33 12.49
N GLY A 67 4.10 -21.19 11.86
CA GLY A 67 2.87 -20.66 12.45
C GLY A 67 2.85 -19.14 12.64
N GLN A 68 3.97 -18.44 12.41
CA GLN A 68 4.05 -16.99 12.57
C GLN A 68 3.23 -16.29 11.49
N LEU A 69 2.42 -15.33 11.92
CA LEU A 69 1.64 -14.51 11.01
C LEU A 69 2.54 -13.46 10.37
N VAL A 70 2.42 -13.29 9.06
CA VAL A 70 3.15 -12.30 8.28
C VAL A 70 2.15 -11.33 7.64
N LEU A 71 2.30 -10.04 7.92
CA LEU A 71 1.55 -8.97 7.25
C LEU A 71 2.46 -8.22 6.27
N ILE A 72 2.15 -8.31 4.99
CA ILE A 72 2.87 -7.65 3.91
C ILE A 72 2.09 -6.39 3.52
N ASN A 73 2.78 -5.24 3.47
CA ASN A 73 2.28 -3.95 3.03
C ASN A 73 3.02 -3.52 1.77
N TYR A 74 2.31 -3.45 0.65
CA TYR A 74 2.83 -2.93 -0.61
C TYR A 74 2.59 -1.44 -0.68
N PHE A 75 3.65 -0.68 -0.89
CA PHE A 75 3.63 0.78 -0.94
C PHE A 75 4.54 1.32 -2.05
N ALA A 76 4.36 2.60 -2.36
CA ALA A 76 5.23 3.37 -3.24
C ALA A 76 5.66 4.67 -2.52
N PRO A 77 6.92 5.12 -2.65
CA PRO A 77 7.42 6.41 -2.19
C PRO A 77 6.49 7.59 -2.52
N HIS A 78 5.96 7.60 -3.75
CA HIS A 78 5.15 8.67 -4.31
C HIS A 78 3.64 8.53 -3.99
N CYS A 79 3.25 7.53 -3.20
CA CYS A 79 1.87 7.26 -2.83
C CYS A 79 1.46 8.06 -1.57
N ASN A 80 0.73 9.17 -1.78
CA ASN A 80 0.19 10.00 -0.70
C ASN A 80 -0.67 9.21 0.31
N GLY A 81 -1.47 8.26 -0.17
CA GLY A 81 -2.27 7.39 0.69
C GLY A 81 -1.43 6.53 1.62
N CYS A 82 -0.33 5.99 1.09
CA CYS A 82 0.63 5.14 1.80
C CYS A 82 1.36 5.94 2.88
N ARG A 83 1.85 7.13 2.52
CA ARG A 83 2.50 8.06 3.46
C ARG A 83 1.59 8.40 4.64
N ARG A 84 0.34 8.80 4.37
CA ARG A 84 -0.63 9.15 5.42
C ARG A 84 -0.98 7.96 6.32
N LEU A 85 -0.94 6.74 5.78
CA LEU A 85 -1.20 5.51 6.53
C LEU A 85 -0.01 5.11 7.41
N TYR A 86 1.21 5.45 7.01
CA TYR A 86 2.45 4.93 7.58
C TYR A 86 2.57 5.08 9.10
N PRO A 87 2.23 6.22 9.73
CA PRO A 87 2.30 6.34 11.19
C PRO A 87 1.38 5.34 11.92
N LYS A 88 0.22 5.03 11.34
CA LYS A 88 -0.70 4.02 11.89
C LYS A 88 -0.19 2.60 11.64
N PHE A 89 0.49 2.37 10.53
CA PHE A 89 1.18 1.11 10.27
C PHE A 89 2.29 0.85 11.29
N GLN A 90 3.16 1.82 11.56
CA GLN A 90 4.22 1.69 12.57
C GLN A 90 3.67 1.45 13.99
N GLN A 91 2.53 2.06 14.34
CA GLN A 91 1.83 1.75 15.59
C GLN A 91 1.38 0.28 15.63
N MET A 92 0.87 -0.28 14.54
CA MET A 92 0.50 -1.70 14.48
C MET A 92 1.72 -2.61 14.62
N VAL A 93 2.83 -2.29 13.98
CA VAL A 93 4.10 -3.01 14.12
C VAL A 93 4.50 -3.13 15.59
N THR A 94 4.47 -2.00 16.31
CA THR A 94 4.84 -1.90 17.72
C THR A 94 3.87 -2.68 18.63
N CYS A 95 2.57 -2.61 18.36
CA CYS A 95 1.56 -3.28 19.18
C CYS A 95 1.45 -4.80 18.96
N ASN A 96 2.11 -5.37 17.94
CA ASN A 96 1.96 -6.79 17.58
C ASN A 96 3.34 -7.46 17.41
N PRO A 97 4.13 -7.61 18.49
CA PRO A 97 5.50 -8.13 18.40
C PRO A 97 5.60 -9.58 17.88
N GLY A 98 4.53 -10.38 18.01
CA GLY A 98 4.47 -11.76 17.49
C GLY A 98 4.08 -11.90 16.02
N VAL A 99 3.88 -10.78 15.32
CA VAL A 99 3.59 -10.75 13.88
C VAL A 99 4.82 -10.18 13.16
N LEU A 100 5.22 -10.81 12.06
CA LEU A 100 6.23 -10.26 11.17
C LEU A 100 5.58 -9.30 10.18
N PHE A 101 6.06 -8.06 10.14
CA PHE A 101 5.63 -7.06 9.20
C PHE A 101 6.66 -6.92 8.09
N ILE A 102 6.21 -6.91 6.85
CA ILE A 102 7.04 -6.68 5.67
C ILE A 102 6.46 -5.47 4.94
N LYS A 103 7.28 -4.48 4.62
CA LYS A 103 6.90 -3.40 3.69
C LYS A 103 7.67 -3.55 2.40
N VAL A 104 6.96 -3.59 1.29
CA VAL A 104 7.49 -3.83 -0.05
C VAL A 104 7.36 -2.55 -0.85
N ASN A 105 8.49 -2.01 -1.31
CA ASN A 105 8.49 -0.90 -2.25
C ASN A 105 8.22 -1.45 -3.66
N VAL A 106 7.06 -1.13 -4.22
CA VAL A 106 6.67 -1.60 -5.56
C VAL A 106 7.32 -0.80 -6.70
N ASP A 107 7.81 0.41 -6.43
CA ASP A 107 8.50 1.24 -7.42
C ASP A 107 9.97 0.81 -7.61
N SER A 108 10.43 -0.22 -6.88
CA SER A 108 11.76 -0.77 -7.10
C SER A 108 11.77 -1.62 -8.38
N GLU A 109 12.71 -1.36 -9.29
CA GLU A 109 12.81 -2.06 -10.58
C GLU A 109 12.86 -3.59 -10.40
N GLU A 110 13.53 -4.07 -9.36
CA GLU A 110 13.66 -5.50 -9.04
C GLU A 110 12.40 -6.14 -8.43
N MET A 111 11.35 -5.35 -8.17
CA MET A 111 10.07 -5.82 -7.62
C MET A 111 8.91 -5.73 -8.61
N ASN A 112 9.08 -5.08 -9.76
CA ASN A 112 7.98 -4.81 -10.69
C ASN A 112 7.29 -6.12 -11.15
N ASP A 113 8.04 -7.04 -11.75
CA ASP A 113 7.54 -8.35 -12.21
C ASP A 113 6.90 -9.16 -11.08
N THR A 114 7.45 -9.07 -9.87
CA THR A 114 6.92 -9.79 -8.70
C THR A 114 5.60 -9.19 -8.25
N CYS A 115 5.47 -7.86 -8.23
CA CYS A 115 4.23 -7.18 -7.83
C CYS A 115 3.11 -7.39 -8.86
N GLU A 116 3.45 -7.40 -10.15
CA GLU A 116 2.52 -7.71 -11.23
C GLU A 116 2.01 -9.16 -11.13
N ALA A 117 2.92 -10.13 -10.96
CA ALA A 117 2.57 -11.53 -10.75
C ALA A 117 1.69 -11.75 -9.50
N LEU A 118 1.86 -10.92 -8.47
CA LEU A 118 1.05 -10.96 -7.23
C LEU A 118 -0.29 -10.22 -7.35
N GLY A 119 -0.57 -9.59 -8.49
CA GLY A 119 -1.83 -8.87 -8.75
C GLY A 119 -1.98 -7.56 -7.97
N VAL A 120 -0.87 -6.93 -7.57
CA VAL A 120 -0.89 -5.67 -6.81
C VAL A 120 -1.19 -4.50 -7.73
N ASN A 121 -2.48 -4.18 -7.90
CA ASN A 121 -2.94 -3.13 -8.82
C ASN A 121 -3.34 -1.81 -8.16
N ARG A 122 -3.42 -1.77 -6.82
CA ARG A 122 -3.83 -0.58 -6.06
C ARG A 122 -3.06 -0.48 -4.76
N LEU A 123 -2.60 0.73 -4.46
CA LEU A 123 -1.83 1.01 -3.24
C LEU A 123 -2.64 1.85 -2.24
N PRO A 124 -2.36 1.68 -0.93
CA PRO A 124 -1.58 0.58 -0.36
C PRO A 124 -2.37 -0.74 -0.39
N TRP A 125 -1.64 -1.84 -0.60
CA TRP A 125 -2.19 -3.20 -0.62
C TRP A 125 -1.65 -4.01 0.56
N PHE A 126 -2.47 -4.89 1.11
CA PHE A 126 -2.11 -5.75 2.21
C PHE A 126 -2.32 -7.21 1.85
N GLN A 127 -1.36 -8.05 2.23
CA GLN A 127 -1.49 -9.50 2.20
C GLN A 127 -1.16 -10.07 3.56
N LEU A 128 -1.96 -11.03 4.00
CA LEU A 128 -1.75 -11.78 5.21
C LEU A 128 -1.34 -13.19 4.82
N VAL A 129 -0.20 -13.65 5.33
CA VAL A 129 0.41 -14.94 4.99
C VAL A 129 0.77 -15.67 6.29
N ARG A 130 0.63 -16.99 6.29
CA ARG A 130 1.16 -17.87 7.33
C ARG A 130 1.68 -19.14 6.69
N ASP A 131 2.89 -19.57 7.06
CA ASP A 131 3.51 -20.79 6.54
C ASP A 131 3.53 -20.86 5.00
N GLY A 132 3.73 -19.72 4.34
CA GLY A 132 3.70 -19.60 2.88
C GLY A 132 2.31 -19.59 2.24
N VAL A 133 1.24 -19.77 3.02
CA VAL A 133 -0.15 -19.75 2.53
C VAL A 133 -0.77 -18.36 2.71
N GLY A 134 -1.33 -17.82 1.63
CA GLY A 134 -2.07 -16.56 1.65
C GLY A 134 -3.45 -16.71 2.32
N LEU A 135 -3.67 -16.00 3.42
CA LEU A 135 -4.90 -16.01 4.20
C LEU A 135 -5.90 -14.94 3.75
N ALA A 136 -5.41 -13.74 3.44
CA ALA A 136 -6.24 -12.62 3.01
C ALA A 136 -5.45 -11.61 2.17
N SER A 137 -6.12 -10.98 1.21
CA SER A 137 -5.58 -9.91 0.37
C SER A 137 -6.59 -8.77 0.26
N PHE A 138 -6.18 -7.53 0.55
CA PHE A 138 -7.10 -6.38 0.55
C PHE A 138 -6.38 -5.03 0.50
N SER A 139 -7.07 -4.00 0.01
CA SER A 139 -6.65 -2.61 0.17
C SER A 139 -7.19 -2.00 1.47
N ALA A 140 -6.43 -1.06 2.05
CA ALA A 140 -6.89 -0.27 3.20
C ALA A 140 -6.26 1.13 3.17
N ASN A 141 -7.03 2.16 3.47
CA ASN A 141 -6.53 3.54 3.56
C ASN A 141 -6.64 4.02 5.03
N LEU A 142 -6.38 5.31 5.28
CA LEU A 142 -6.40 5.86 6.63
C LEU A 142 -7.76 5.68 7.35
N THR A 143 -8.88 5.72 6.62
CA THR A 143 -10.21 5.54 7.21
C THR A 143 -10.55 4.07 7.41
N THR A 144 -10.02 3.17 6.57
CA THR A 144 -10.31 1.73 6.62
C THR A 144 -9.23 0.89 7.28
N ILE A 145 -8.20 1.49 7.89
CA ILE A 145 -7.10 0.78 8.56
C ILE A 145 -7.55 -0.13 9.71
N SER A 146 -8.74 0.11 10.27
CA SER A 146 -9.39 -0.81 11.22
C SER A 146 -9.55 -2.22 10.64
N ARG A 147 -9.70 -2.36 9.32
CA ARG A 147 -9.73 -3.64 8.61
C ARG A 147 -8.44 -4.44 8.81
N VAL A 148 -7.28 -3.80 8.77
CA VAL A 148 -5.99 -4.48 9.00
C VAL A 148 -5.96 -5.10 10.39
N ARG A 149 -6.37 -4.33 11.41
CA ARG A 149 -6.43 -4.81 12.79
C ARG A 149 -7.42 -5.95 12.97
N ALA A 150 -8.59 -5.86 12.33
CA ALA A 150 -9.59 -6.91 12.36
C ALA A 150 -9.05 -8.22 11.74
N GLN A 151 -8.32 -8.13 10.64
CA GLN A 151 -7.71 -9.28 9.98
C GLN A 151 -6.58 -9.91 10.82
N LEU A 152 -5.74 -9.09 11.46
CA LEU A 152 -4.73 -9.58 12.40
C LEU A 152 -5.38 -10.32 13.58
N LYS A 153 -6.45 -9.77 14.17
CA LYS A 153 -7.17 -10.40 15.28
C LYS A 153 -7.91 -11.68 14.87
N ALA A 154 -8.51 -11.70 13.67
CA ALA A 154 -9.21 -12.87 13.17
C ALA A 154 -8.26 -14.07 13.01
N HIS A 155 -7.02 -13.82 12.58
CA HIS A 155 -6.05 -14.87 12.31
C HIS A 155 -5.06 -15.10 13.46
N SER A 156 -5.06 -14.29 14.53
CA SER A 156 -4.14 -14.47 15.67
C SER A 156 -4.41 -15.73 16.51
N SER A 157 -5.56 -16.40 16.35
CA SER A 157 -6.09 -17.33 17.36
C SER A 157 -6.31 -18.78 16.93
N THR A 158 -5.78 -19.26 15.79
CA THR A 158 -5.93 -20.68 15.41
C THR A 158 -4.73 -21.21 14.61
N PRO A 159 -4.08 -22.30 15.05
CA PRO A 159 -3.45 -23.28 14.17
C PRO A 159 -4.41 -24.49 14.03
N ALA A 160 -5.26 -24.50 12.99
CA ALA A 160 -5.97 -25.69 12.51
C ALA A 160 -6.85 -25.35 11.30
N SER A 161 -6.51 -25.97 10.16
CA SER A 161 -7.43 -26.70 9.29
C SER A 161 -8.92 -26.33 9.40
N ASP A 162 -9.40 -25.45 8.52
CA ASP A 162 -10.44 -25.74 7.51
C ASP A 162 -10.91 -24.41 6.87
N ALA A 163 -10.45 -24.13 5.66
CA ALA A 163 -11.03 -23.10 4.79
C ALA A 163 -10.61 -23.36 3.34
N SER A 164 -11.42 -24.18 2.69
CA SER A 164 -11.49 -24.37 1.25
C SER A 164 -11.32 -23.05 0.47
N PRO A 165 -10.54 -23.02 -0.64
CA PRO A 165 -10.40 -21.83 -1.46
C PRO A 165 -11.73 -21.51 -2.15
N ALA A 166 -12.35 -20.39 -1.78
CA ALA A 166 -13.44 -19.82 -2.55
C ALA A 166 -12.93 -19.41 -3.95
N PRO A 167 -13.78 -19.49 -4.98
CA PRO A 167 -13.34 -19.71 -6.36
C PRO A 167 -12.56 -18.52 -6.92
N GLN A 168 -11.38 -18.79 -7.48
CA GLN A 168 -10.81 -17.91 -8.48
C GLN A 168 -11.64 -18.10 -9.76
N ASP A 169 -12.30 -17.04 -10.18
CA ASP A 169 -13.07 -16.99 -11.42
C ASP A 169 -12.13 -17.23 -12.62
N PRO A 170 -12.30 -18.31 -13.40
CA PRO A 170 -11.44 -18.62 -14.53
C PRO A 170 -12.09 -18.12 -15.80
N THR A 171 -11.60 -17.02 -16.37
CA THR A 171 -11.79 -16.76 -17.80
C THR A 171 -10.65 -15.89 -18.31
N LEU A 172 -9.70 -16.51 -18.98
CA LEU A 172 -9.14 -16.08 -20.26
C LEU A 172 -8.28 -17.23 -20.77
N GLY A 173 -8.90 -18.10 -21.57
CA GLY A 173 -8.18 -19.08 -22.36
C GLY A 173 -7.33 -18.37 -23.41
N VAL A 174 -6.07 -18.78 -23.48
CA VAL A 174 -5.29 -18.77 -24.72
C VAL A 174 -4.48 -20.05 -24.72
N GLU A 175 -4.96 -21.03 -25.49
CA GLU A 175 -4.11 -22.13 -25.95
C GLU A 175 -3.04 -21.54 -26.87
N LEU A 176 -1.77 -21.85 -26.60
CA LEU A 176 -0.71 -21.72 -27.59
C LEU A 176 -0.11 -23.12 -27.78
N THR A 177 -0.66 -23.84 -28.74
CA THR A 177 -0.10 -25.09 -29.25
C THR A 177 1.19 -24.79 -30.02
N ALA A 178 2.18 -25.64 -29.74
CA ALA A 178 3.48 -25.65 -30.38
C ALA A 178 3.36 -25.90 -31.89
N ALA A 179 4.07 -25.09 -32.69
CA ALA A 179 4.45 -25.42 -34.05
C ALA A 179 5.91 -25.86 -34.03
N ALA A 180 6.14 -27.16 -34.17
CA ALA A 180 7.40 -27.72 -34.62
C ALA A 180 7.22 -28.13 -36.08
N THR A 181 8.05 -27.55 -36.95
CA THR A 181 8.36 -28.07 -38.29
C THR A 181 9.87 -28.18 -38.36
#